data_AF-A0A2P7PZB5-F1
#
_entry.id   AF-A0A2P7PZB5-F1
#
_cell.length_a   1.000
_cell.length_b   1.000
_cell.length_c   1.000
_cell.angle_alpha   90.00
_cell.angle_beta   90.00
_cell.angle_gamma   90.00
#
_symmetry.space_group_name_H-M   'P 1'
#
loop_
_entity.id
_entity.type
_entity.pdbx_description
1 polymer ?
#
loop_
_entity_poly.entity_id
_entity_poly.type
_entity_poly.pdbx_seq_one_letter_code
_entity_poly.pdbx_strand_id
1 'polypeptide(L)'
;MSKIKIFSLILVSVLIMTGCSSGNGKVDSNSEKISSEEASKKKTNSLDKKEYDKPVYEDDKVKIVLKSIGKAPEGKYVFNAVDLMFEVENKLEEDIALQVESLSVDGKMVDASNVVSSTNIQAKKMADAYISISDEHGYEIPKINKDIEVNFNLFSWDNDDLSYGFKGKTELD
;
A
#
# COMPACT_ATOMS: atom_id res chain seq x y z
N MET A 1 45.56 11.54 -15.18
CA MET A 1 46.10 10.67 -16.26
C MET A 1 46.46 9.35 -15.59
N SER A 2 45.79 8.24 -15.88
CA SER A 2 46.15 7.38 -17.02
C SER A 2 44.91 6.69 -17.59
N LYS A 3 44.84 6.68 -18.92
CA LYS A 3 43.80 6.01 -19.72
C LYS A 3 44.35 4.64 -20.09
N ILE A 4 43.62 3.57 -19.75
CA ILE A 4 43.82 2.28 -20.40
C ILE A 4 42.66 2.10 -21.37
N LYS A 5 42.98 2.29 -22.65
CA LYS A 5 42.17 1.83 -23.78
C LYS A 5 42.78 0.50 -24.24
N ILE A 6 41.92 -0.31 -24.86
CA ILE A 6 42.13 -1.18 -26.03
C ILE A 6 41.56 -2.57 -25.71
N PHE A 7 40.85 -3.31 -26.56
CA PHE A 7 40.13 -3.13 -27.83
C PHE A 7 39.87 -4.57 -28.28
N SER A 8 38.79 -4.83 -29.03
CA SER A 8 38.62 -6.00 -29.91
C SER A 8 38.43 -7.37 -29.23
N LEU A 9 37.69 -8.35 -29.77
CA LEU A 9 37.16 -8.62 -31.11
C LEU A 9 36.19 -9.81 -30.91
N ILE A 10 34.96 -9.76 -31.47
CA ILE A 10 34.44 -10.73 -32.49
C ILE A 10 34.41 -12.25 -32.11
N LEU A 11 33.48 -13.15 -32.45
CA LEU A 11 32.44 -13.34 -33.47
C LEU A 11 31.60 -14.55 -33.00
N VAL A 12 30.30 -14.55 -33.27
CA VAL A 12 29.51 -15.62 -33.95
C VAL A 12 29.83 -17.10 -33.63
N SER A 13 28.82 -17.87 -33.20
CA SER A 13 28.10 -18.77 -34.11
C SER A 13 26.94 -19.51 -33.43
N VAL A 14 25.80 -19.45 -34.13
CA VAL A 14 24.57 -20.25 -33.99
C VAL A 14 24.83 -21.69 -34.46
N LEU A 15 24.06 -22.67 -33.94
CA LEU A 15 23.50 -23.88 -34.61
C LEU A 15 22.71 -24.70 -33.56
N ILE A 16 21.38 -24.54 -33.45
CA ILE A 16 20.29 -25.40 -34.00
C ILE A 16 20.54 -26.91 -33.90
N MET A 17 19.69 -27.60 -33.11
CA MET A 17 19.18 -28.91 -33.50
C MET A 17 17.70 -29.06 -33.13
N THR A 18 16.90 -29.20 -34.19
CA THR A 18 15.55 -29.73 -34.25
C THR A 18 15.51 -31.19 -33.82
N GLY A 19 14.59 -31.54 -32.91
CA GLY A 19 14.18 -32.92 -32.65
C GLY A 19 12.68 -33.06 -32.86
N CYS A 20 12.27 -33.58 -34.01
CA CYS A 20 10.91 -34.03 -34.30
C CYS A 20 10.92 -35.56 -34.32
N SER A 21 10.11 -36.21 -33.48
CA SER A 21 9.90 -37.65 -33.49
C SER A 21 8.41 -37.98 -33.61
N SER A 22 8.00 -38.18 -34.86
CA SER A 22 7.10 -39.21 -35.38
C SER A 22 6.01 -39.83 -34.48
N GLY A 23 4.76 -39.69 -34.91
CA GLY A 23 3.60 -40.49 -34.47
C GLY A 23 2.32 -40.10 -35.21
N ASN A 24 1.88 -40.94 -36.14
CA ASN A 24 0.97 -40.68 -37.26
C ASN A 24 -0.54 -40.76 -36.90
N GLY A 25 -1.38 -39.89 -37.47
CA GLY A 25 -2.86 -40.00 -37.41
C GLY A 25 -3.56 -38.89 -38.21
N LYS A 26 -4.30 -39.27 -39.26
CA LYS A 26 -4.94 -38.44 -40.30
C LYS A 26 -6.33 -37.91 -39.90
N VAL A 27 -6.62 -36.65 -40.32
CA VAL A 27 -7.91 -36.14 -40.91
C VAL A 27 -9.05 -35.94 -39.87
N ASP A 28 -9.70 -34.77 -39.69
CA ASP A 28 -10.43 -33.89 -40.62
C ASP A 28 -10.48 -32.42 -40.15
N SER A 29 -10.58 -31.49 -41.11
CA SER A 29 -11.02 -30.10 -40.89
C SER A 29 -12.53 -30.05 -40.69
N ASN A 30 -13.00 -29.47 -39.58
CA ASN A 30 -14.29 -28.80 -39.54
C ASN A 30 -14.20 -27.52 -38.70
N SER A 31 -14.70 -26.43 -39.29
CA SER A 31 -14.82 -25.12 -38.70
C SER A 31 -16.08 -25.08 -37.84
N GLU A 32 -15.96 -24.87 -36.53
CA GLU A 32 -17.01 -24.24 -35.74
C GLU A 32 -16.44 -23.21 -34.76
N LYS A 33 -16.99 -22.00 -34.87
CA LYS A 33 -16.79 -20.85 -34.02
C LYS A 33 -17.86 -20.91 -32.93
N ILE A 34 -17.48 -21.22 -31.68
CA ILE A 34 -18.30 -20.89 -30.51
C ILE A 34 -17.40 -20.29 -29.42
N SER A 35 -17.65 -19.01 -29.21
CA SER A 35 -17.31 -18.21 -28.02
C SER A 35 -17.78 -18.91 -26.76
N SER A 36 -16.94 -19.03 -25.75
CA SER A 36 -17.35 -18.95 -24.34
C SER A 36 -16.13 -18.63 -23.49
N GLU A 37 -16.30 -17.58 -22.71
CA GLU A 37 -15.36 -17.01 -21.76
C GLU A 37 -14.91 -18.06 -20.73
N GLU A 38 -13.60 -18.28 -20.64
CA GLU A 38 -12.98 -18.64 -19.36
C GLU A 38 -12.28 -17.41 -18.80
N ALA A 39 -13.11 -16.41 -18.50
CA ALA A 39 -12.85 -15.54 -17.35
C ALA A 39 -12.91 -16.43 -16.12
N SER A 40 -11.79 -17.11 -15.82
CA SER A 40 -11.59 -17.75 -14.54
C SER A 40 -11.62 -16.63 -13.51
N LYS A 41 -12.80 -16.50 -12.89
CA LYS A 41 -13.09 -15.63 -11.77
C LYS A 41 -11.92 -15.71 -10.79
N LYS A 42 -11.07 -14.68 -10.81
CA LYS A 42 -10.36 -14.25 -9.62
C LYS A 42 -11.49 -14.05 -8.60
N LYS A 43 -11.64 -15.02 -7.68
CA LYS A 43 -12.41 -14.80 -6.47
C LYS A 43 -11.70 -13.65 -5.77
N THR A 44 -12.17 -12.44 -6.03
CA THR A 44 -11.95 -11.30 -5.15
C THR A 44 -12.55 -11.72 -3.82
N ASN A 45 -11.70 -12.26 -2.95
CA ASN A 45 -11.98 -12.37 -1.53
C ASN A 45 -12.04 -10.93 -1.00
N SER A 46 -13.19 -10.26 -1.17
CA SER A 46 -13.53 -9.08 -0.39
C SER A 46 -13.72 -9.55 1.06
N LEU A 47 -12.62 -9.65 1.79
CA LEU A 47 -12.61 -9.97 3.22
C LEU A 47 -12.55 -8.65 3.99
N ASP A 48 -13.75 -8.17 4.29
CA ASP A 48 -14.20 -7.26 5.35
C ASP A 48 -13.39 -5.98 5.59
N LYS A 49 -13.68 -4.96 4.78
CA LYS A 49 -13.45 -3.55 5.12
C LYS A 49 -14.62 -3.06 5.97
N LYS A 50 -14.39 -2.69 7.23
CA LYS A 50 -15.39 -2.03 8.08
C LYS A 50 -15.25 -0.52 7.92
N GLU A 51 -16.36 0.15 7.65
CA GLU A 51 -16.42 1.60 7.50
C GLU A 51 -16.71 2.30 8.83
N TYR A 52 -16.21 3.52 8.96
CA TYR A 52 -16.33 4.37 10.12
C TYR A 52 -16.58 5.82 9.69
N ASP A 53 -17.06 6.62 10.63
CA ASP A 53 -17.06 8.08 10.54
C ASP A 53 -16.76 8.64 11.92
N LYS A 54 -15.51 8.42 12.35
CA LYS A 54 -15.10 8.64 13.73
C LYS A 54 -14.05 9.75 13.82
N PRO A 55 -14.30 10.86 14.54
CA PRO A 55 -13.33 11.92 14.69
C PRO A 55 -12.12 11.42 15.47
N VAL A 56 -10.92 11.72 15.00
CA VAL A 56 -9.65 11.29 15.62
C VAL A 56 -8.92 12.47 16.23
N TYR A 57 -8.87 13.58 15.50
CA TYR A 57 -8.22 14.82 15.92
C TYR A 57 -8.74 15.99 15.07
N GLU A 58 -8.85 17.18 15.67
CA GLU A 58 -9.15 18.41 14.94
C GLU A 58 -8.58 19.63 15.68
N ASP A 59 -7.87 20.48 14.94
CA ASP A 59 -7.45 21.81 15.38
C ASP A 59 -7.62 22.86 14.24
N ASP A 60 -6.96 24.00 14.38
CA ASP A 60 -6.95 25.09 13.40
C ASP A 60 -6.21 24.75 12.10
N LYS A 61 -5.34 23.73 12.11
CA LYS A 61 -4.45 23.38 10.99
C LYS A 61 -4.87 22.11 10.27
N VAL A 62 -5.45 21.14 10.98
CA VAL A 62 -5.78 19.83 10.41
C VAL A 62 -7.05 19.25 11.03
N LYS A 63 -7.76 18.43 10.25
CA LYS A 63 -8.83 17.56 10.75
C LYS A 63 -8.60 16.13 10.25
N ILE A 64 -8.78 15.16 11.14
CA ILE A 64 -8.54 13.74 10.88
C ILE A 64 -9.76 12.94 11.32
N VAL A 65 -10.29 12.14 10.40
CA VAL A 65 -11.44 11.26 10.62
C VAL A 65 -11.09 9.85 10.19
N LEU A 66 -11.29 8.86 11.06
CA LEU A 66 -11.17 7.46 10.69
C LEU A 66 -12.36 7.07 9.82
N LYS A 67 -12.07 6.55 8.63
CA LYS A 67 -13.08 6.20 7.62
C LYS A 67 -13.20 4.71 7.38
N SER A 68 -12.13 3.93 7.54
CA SER A 68 -12.24 2.47 7.43
C SER A 68 -11.06 1.73 8.05
N ILE A 69 -11.30 0.48 8.44
CA ILE A 69 -10.27 -0.50 8.78
C ILE A 69 -10.54 -1.75 7.96
N GLY A 70 -9.54 -2.30 7.29
CA GLY A 70 -9.71 -3.52 6.50
C GLY A 70 -8.40 -4.10 6.02
N LYS A 71 -8.46 -5.24 5.35
CA LYS A 71 -7.27 -5.79 4.68
C LYS A 71 -6.77 -4.82 3.61
N ALA A 72 -5.47 -4.64 3.55
CA ALA A 72 -4.84 -3.92 2.45
C ALA A 72 -5.13 -4.62 1.11
N PRO A 73 -5.27 -3.88 0.00
CA PRO A 73 -5.46 -4.45 -1.33
C PRO A 73 -4.37 -5.46 -1.70
N GLU A 74 -4.76 -6.56 -2.35
CA GLU A 74 -3.82 -7.58 -2.83
C GLU A 74 -2.74 -6.96 -3.74
N GLY A 75 -1.47 -7.22 -3.44
CA GLY A 75 -0.33 -6.71 -4.21
C GLY A 75 0.11 -5.28 -3.86
N LYS A 76 -0.55 -4.58 -2.92
CA LYS A 76 -0.09 -3.27 -2.41
C LYS A 76 1.21 -3.41 -1.59
N TYR A 77 1.33 -4.49 -0.84
CA TYR A 77 2.48 -4.80 0.00
C TYR A 77 3.02 -6.20 -0.30
N VAL A 78 4.31 -6.42 0.03
CA VAL A 78 4.95 -7.75 -0.05
C VAL A 78 4.34 -8.72 0.97
N PHE A 79 3.96 -8.18 2.13
CA PHE A 79 3.39 -8.89 3.28
C PHE A 79 1.89 -8.61 3.40
N ASN A 80 1.17 -9.41 4.19
CA ASN A 80 -0.22 -9.07 4.46
C ASN A 80 -0.24 -7.83 5.34
N ALA A 81 -1.26 -6.98 5.15
CA ALA A 81 -1.41 -5.79 5.96
C ALA A 81 -2.87 -5.50 6.28
N VAL A 82 -3.07 -4.81 7.38
CA VAL A 82 -4.33 -4.12 7.72
C VAL A 82 -4.12 -2.64 7.46
N ASP A 83 -5.01 -2.06 6.68
CA ASP A 83 -5.06 -0.64 6.37
C ASP A 83 -6.09 0.05 7.27
N LEU A 84 -5.63 1.10 7.96
CA LEU A 84 -6.46 2.10 8.61
C LEU A 84 -6.49 3.33 7.69
N MET A 85 -7.66 3.63 7.11
CA MET A 85 -7.84 4.77 6.23
C MET A 85 -8.42 5.95 7.02
N PHE A 86 -7.74 7.09 6.94
CA PHE A 86 -8.16 8.35 7.51
C PHE A 86 -8.42 9.35 6.40
N GLU A 87 -9.53 10.07 6.48
CA GLU A 87 -9.70 11.30 5.71
C GLU A 87 -9.01 12.41 6.49
N VAL A 88 -8.08 13.10 5.83
CA VAL A 88 -7.30 14.18 6.42
C VAL A 88 -7.54 15.45 5.62
N GLU A 89 -8.00 16.49 6.29
CA GLU A 89 -8.17 17.83 5.73
C GLU A 89 -6.99 18.72 6.15
N ASN A 90 -6.23 19.20 5.18
CA ASN A 90 -5.25 20.26 5.39
C ASN A 90 -5.97 21.63 5.39
N LYS A 91 -6.00 22.31 6.54
CA LYS A 91 -6.62 23.63 6.69
C LYS A 91 -5.64 24.78 6.44
N LEU A 92 -4.36 24.50 6.20
CA LEU A 92 -3.33 25.49 5.94
C LEU A 92 -3.30 25.95 4.47
N GLU A 93 -2.65 27.08 4.23
CA GLU A 93 -2.37 27.63 2.88
C GLU A 93 -1.08 27.06 2.26
N GLU A 94 -0.46 26.07 2.90
CA GLU A 94 0.76 25.41 2.45
C GLU A 94 0.60 23.88 2.44
N ASP A 95 1.42 23.21 1.65
CA ASP A 95 1.44 21.75 1.53
C ASP A 95 2.03 21.13 2.80
N ILE A 96 1.43 20.04 3.26
CA ILE A 96 1.87 19.31 4.45
C ILE A 96 2.13 17.84 4.14
N ALA A 97 2.97 17.22 4.96
CA ALA A 97 3.13 15.79 5.07
C ALA A 97 2.64 15.35 6.47
N LEU A 98 1.88 14.26 6.50
CA LEU A 98 1.45 13.61 7.73
C LEU A 98 2.11 12.23 7.84
N GLN A 99 2.77 11.99 8.96
CA GLN A 99 3.38 10.71 9.33
C GLN A 99 2.90 10.24 10.69
N VAL A 100 3.08 8.96 10.96
CA VAL A 100 2.82 8.33 12.27
C VAL A 100 4.14 8.11 12.98
N GLU A 101 4.26 8.64 14.18
CA GLU A 101 5.39 8.37 15.08
C GLU A 101 5.16 7.09 15.89
N SER A 102 3.92 6.88 16.35
CA SER A 102 3.54 5.67 17.07
C SER A 102 2.05 5.42 17.00
N LEU A 103 1.69 4.15 17.15
CA LEU A 103 0.33 3.65 17.08
C LEU A 103 0.10 2.67 18.24
N SER A 104 -1.03 2.81 18.91
CA SER A 104 -1.55 1.77 19.81
C SER A 104 -2.99 1.45 19.47
N VAL A 105 -3.35 0.18 19.62
CA VAL A 105 -4.71 -0.32 19.42
C VAL A 105 -5.13 -1.16 20.61
N ASP A 106 -6.34 -0.92 21.11
CA ASP A 106 -6.90 -1.60 22.30
C ASP A 106 -5.91 -1.62 23.49
N GLY A 107 -5.17 -0.52 23.69
CA GLY A 107 -4.14 -0.37 24.73
C GLY A 107 -2.81 -1.10 24.49
N LYS A 108 -2.60 -1.73 23.32
CA LYS A 108 -1.34 -2.38 22.93
C LYS A 108 -0.58 -1.54 21.91
N MET A 109 0.69 -1.24 22.18
CA MET A 109 1.57 -0.60 21.19
C MET A 109 1.79 -1.52 19.99
N VAL A 110 1.71 -0.94 18.80
CA VAL A 110 2.09 -1.59 17.55
C VAL A 110 3.59 -1.39 17.33
N ASP A 111 4.29 -2.44 16.90
CA ASP A 111 5.71 -2.31 16.55
C ASP A 111 5.88 -1.35 15.36
N ALA A 112 6.64 -0.27 15.57
CA ALA A 112 6.85 0.76 14.56
C ALA A 112 7.54 0.23 13.30
N SER A 113 8.34 -0.84 13.40
CA SER A 113 8.97 -1.48 12.23
C SER A 113 7.96 -2.12 11.27
N ASN A 114 6.74 -2.40 11.76
CA ASN A 114 5.64 -2.96 10.99
C ASN A 114 4.62 -1.90 10.53
N VAL A 115 4.86 -0.61 10.80
CA VAL A 115 3.94 0.48 10.45
C VAL A 115 4.49 1.26 9.27
N VAL A 116 3.70 1.36 8.20
CA VAL A 116 3.99 2.21 7.05
C VAL A 116 2.96 3.32 6.96
N SER A 117 3.42 4.57 6.98
CA SER A 117 2.56 5.74 6.77
C SER A 117 3.40 6.90 6.22
N SER A 118 2.85 7.59 5.22
CA SER A 118 3.30 8.91 4.78
C SER A 118 2.29 9.41 3.77
N THR A 119 1.76 10.61 3.96
CA THR A 119 0.79 11.19 3.02
C THR A 119 1.05 12.67 2.88
N ASN A 120 1.27 13.11 1.64
CA ASN A 120 1.37 14.53 1.30
C ASN A 120 -0.01 15.06 0.93
N ILE A 121 -0.34 16.24 1.44
CA ILE A 121 -1.66 16.86 1.34
C ILE A 121 -1.46 18.30 0.93
N GLN A 122 -1.95 18.65 -0.25
CA GLN A 122 -1.85 20.02 -0.76
C GLN A 122 -2.63 20.99 0.11
N ALA A 123 -2.21 22.26 0.10
CA ALA A 123 -2.91 23.37 0.74
C ALA A 123 -4.43 23.31 0.49
N LYS A 124 -5.22 23.43 1.55
CA LYS A 124 -6.70 23.42 1.51
C LYS A 124 -7.35 22.20 0.85
N LYS A 125 -6.64 21.07 0.76
CA LYS A 125 -7.17 19.82 0.21
C LYS A 125 -7.41 18.78 1.29
N MET A 126 -8.20 17.78 0.90
CA MET A 126 -8.37 16.55 1.64
C MET A 126 -7.62 15.42 0.93
N ALA A 127 -7.15 14.45 1.70
CA ALA A 127 -6.56 13.22 1.18
C ALA A 127 -6.96 12.01 2.05
N ASP A 128 -7.02 10.85 1.41
CA ASP A 128 -7.08 9.57 2.11
C ASP A 128 -5.66 9.18 2.54
N ALA A 129 -5.38 9.30 3.84
CA ALA A 129 -4.14 8.84 4.44
C ALA A 129 -4.29 7.39 4.93
N TYR A 130 -3.31 6.55 4.62
CA TYR A 130 -3.29 5.15 5.03
C TYR A 130 -2.18 4.91 6.06
N ILE A 131 -2.56 4.35 7.21
CA ILE A 131 -1.63 3.70 8.13
C ILE A 131 -1.76 2.20 7.91
N SER A 132 -0.68 1.57 7.48
CA SER A 132 -0.68 0.15 7.17
C SER A 132 0.18 -0.62 8.16
N ILE A 133 -0.41 -1.62 8.81
CA ILE A 133 0.28 -2.51 9.75
C ILE A 133 0.54 -3.83 9.02
N SER A 134 1.79 -4.15 8.76
CA SER A 134 2.19 -5.39 8.06
C SER A 134 2.46 -6.54 9.03
N ASP A 135 2.30 -7.78 8.56
CA ASP A 135 2.73 -9.00 9.26
C ASP A 135 4.20 -9.38 8.97
N GLU A 136 4.99 -8.41 8.52
CA GLU A 136 6.41 -8.58 8.22
C GLU A 136 7.18 -9.16 9.41
N HIS A 137 8.18 -10.00 9.13
CA HIS A 137 8.96 -10.74 10.13
C HIS A 137 8.13 -11.64 11.06
N GLY A 138 6.93 -12.05 10.64
CA GLY A 138 6.05 -12.90 11.44
C GLY A 138 5.34 -12.15 12.56
N TYR A 139 5.22 -10.82 12.42
CA TYR A 139 4.53 -9.98 13.39
C TYR A 139 3.04 -10.30 13.42
N GLU A 140 2.51 -10.55 14.63
CA GLU A 140 1.08 -10.75 14.84
C GLU A 140 0.39 -9.39 14.97
N ILE A 141 -0.30 -8.98 13.90
CA ILE A 141 -1.10 -7.74 13.89
C ILE A 141 -2.14 -7.82 15.02
N PRO A 142 -2.12 -6.89 16.00
CA PRO A 142 -3.10 -6.90 17.07
C PRO A 142 -4.52 -6.75 16.53
N LYS A 143 -5.49 -7.39 17.19
CA LYS A 143 -6.91 -7.14 16.90
C LYS A 143 -7.25 -5.70 17.27
N ILE A 144 -8.10 -5.07 16.46
CA ILE A 144 -8.51 -3.67 16.63
C ILE A 144 -10.03 -3.68 16.84
N ASN A 145 -10.50 -3.51 18.08
CA ASN A 145 -11.92 -3.67 18.41
C ASN A 145 -12.52 -2.51 19.20
N LYS A 146 -11.73 -1.81 20.03
CA LYS A 146 -12.20 -0.84 21.02
C LYS A 146 -11.69 0.56 20.73
N ASP A 147 -10.39 0.73 20.54
CA ASP A 147 -9.81 2.05 20.36
C ASP A 147 -8.54 2.03 19.51
N ILE A 148 -8.25 3.20 18.95
CA ILE A 148 -7.02 3.52 18.24
C ILE A 148 -6.48 4.82 18.83
N GLU A 149 -5.21 4.83 19.20
CA GLU A 149 -4.47 6.04 19.55
C GLU A 149 -3.25 6.18 18.63
N VAL A 150 -3.06 7.37 18.06
CA VAL A 150 -2.00 7.65 17.11
C VAL A 150 -1.27 8.91 17.54
N ASN A 151 0.05 8.86 17.59
CA ASN A 151 0.86 10.08 17.63
C ASN A 151 1.27 10.40 16.19
N PHE A 152 0.77 11.51 15.67
CA PHE A 152 1.08 12.00 14.34
C PHE A 152 2.23 13.01 14.42
N ASN A 153 3.01 13.07 13.36
CA ASN A 153 3.90 14.18 13.07
C ASN A 153 3.43 14.85 11.77
N LEU A 154 3.12 16.14 11.84
CA LEU A 154 2.78 16.98 10.70
C LEU A 154 3.91 17.96 10.45
N PHE A 155 4.37 18.00 9.22
CA PHE A 155 5.43 18.91 8.82
C PHE A 155 5.27 19.38 7.37
N SER A 156 6.04 20.39 6.97
CA SER A 156 6.20 20.79 5.57
C SER A 156 7.59 20.45 5.08
N TRP A 157 7.70 20.03 3.82
CA TRP A 157 8.99 19.85 3.15
C TRP A 157 9.62 21.18 2.72
N ASP A 158 8.79 22.22 2.59
CA ASP A 158 9.18 23.54 2.07
C ASP A 158 9.28 24.60 3.18
N ASN A 159 8.87 24.26 4.42
CA ASN A 159 8.86 25.16 5.56
C ASN A 159 9.37 24.45 6.82
N ASP A 160 10.64 24.69 7.16
CA ASP A 160 11.32 24.07 8.30
C ASP A 160 10.72 24.47 9.67
N ASP A 161 9.99 25.59 9.74
CA ASP A 161 9.33 26.05 10.97
C ASP A 161 7.98 25.35 11.21
N LEU A 162 7.41 24.71 10.18
CA LEU A 162 6.18 23.94 10.29
C LEU A 162 6.51 22.47 10.51
N SER A 163 6.69 22.10 11.78
CA SER A 163 6.84 20.72 12.22
C SER A 163 6.34 20.56 13.65
N TYR A 164 5.37 19.68 13.89
CA TYR A 164 4.88 19.40 15.24
C TYR A 164 4.18 18.04 15.34
N GLY A 165 4.35 17.42 16.51
CA GLY A 165 3.66 16.20 16.89
C GLY A 165 2.36 16.47 17.66
N PHE A 166 1.34 15.63 17.45
CA PHE A 166 0.09 15.67 18.19
C PHE A 166 -0.54 14.29 18.31
N LYS A 167 -1.40 14.12 19.32
CA LYS A 167 -2.06 12.84 19.63
C LYS A 167 -3.51 12.86 19.14
N GLY A 168 -3.85 11.91 18.28
CA GLY A 168 -5.23 11.56 17.93
C GLY A 168 -5.71 10.31 18.66
N LYS A 169 -7.00 10.24 18.97
CA LYS A 169 -7.62 9.07 19.57
C LYS A 169 -9.07 8.93 19.11
N THR A 170 -9.50 7.70 18.85
CA THR A 170 -10.91 7.38 18.65
C THR A 170 -11.29 6.04 19.27
N GLU A 171 -12.54 5.93 19.71
CA GLU A 171 -13.18 4.66 20.09
C GLU A 171 -13.97 4.09 18.90
N LEU A 172 -14.05 2.76 18.84
CA LEU A 172 -14.75 1.98 17.83
C LEU A 172 -16.04 1.40 18.42
N ASP A 173 -17.12 1.43 17.63
CA ASP A 173 -18.42 0.83 18.00
C ASP A 173 -18.51 -0.66 17.62
#